data_AF-A0A968P3Y9-F1
#
_entry.id   AF-A0A968P3Y9-F1
#
_cell.length_a   1.000
_cell.length_b   1.000
_cell.length_c   1.000
_cell.angle_alpha   90.00
_cell.angle_beta   90.00
_cell.angle_gamma   90.00
#
_symmetry.space_group_name_H-M   'P 1'
#
loop_
_entity.id
_entity.type
_entity.pdbx_description
1 polymer ?
#
loop_
_entity_poly.entity_id
_entity_poly.type
_entity_poly.pdbx_seq_one_letter_code
_entity_poly.pdbx_strand_id
1 'polypeptide(L)'
;MNGEHKRKGSSTCLSWGIGCLVVGLIGIGILIALGAVGVGKLRQYAQNMEDPAIRTQRASELLGASTLPEGYKVVVYLDVPMLAELVILSTSEKRTETASGEPVLLANQRMFHFFSLRAGSDKREELRRYIEGEVESASFFENFKLHTRSEQLLGRGAFELPGQQLSWAAHRGTITTESRRELKGLYTLISTECRDDPSRARLGVWFERFSDAVPPPAGLDVAGTPADPAAIEAFMAHFAPCPHSPP
;
A
#
# COMPACT_ATOMS: atom_id res chain seq x y z
N MET A 1 87.94 -5.00 16.66
CA MET A 1 86.84 -5.66 15.93
C MET A 1 85.53 -5.16 16.51
N ASN A 2 84.98 -4.08 15.96
CA ASN A 2 83.74 -3.45 16.42
C ASN A 2 82.62 -3.77 15.42
N GLY A 3 81.69 -4.63 15.82
CA GLY A 3 80.47 -4.91 15.06
C GLY A 3 79.34 -4.04 15.57
N GLU A 4 79.00 -2.97 14.84
CA GLU A 4 77.79 -2.18 15.08
C GLU A 4 76.55 -2.99 14.65
N HIS A 5 75.80 -3.50 15.62
CA HIS A 5 74.44 -3.99 15.39
C HIS A 5 73.46 -2.82 15.27
N LYS A 6 73.13 -2.44 14.03
CA LYS A 6 72.00 -1.53 13.72
C LYS A 6 70.68 -2.18 14.15
N ARG A 7 70.11 -1.76 15.29
CA ARG A 7 68.71 -2.02 15.66
C ARG A 7 67.79 -1.28 14.69
N LYS A 8 67.16 -1.99 13.75
CA LYS A 8 66.01 -1.47 12.98
C LYS A 8 64.83 -1.31 13.93
N GLY A 9 64.63 -0.07 14.39
CA GLY A 9 63.43 0.34 15.14
C GLY A 9 62.17 0.03 14.35
N SER A 10 61.20 -0.52 15.06
CA SER A 10 59.96 -1.13 14.58
C SER A 10 59.06 -0.18 13.78
N SER A 11 58.98 -0.38 12.45
CA SER A 11 57.98 0.22 11.55
C SER A 11 56.56 -0.38 11.70
N THR A 12 56.29 -1.07 12.80
CA THR A 12 55.03 -1.81 13.01
C THR A 12 53.84 -0.88 13.17
N CYS A 13 54.00 0.26 13.86
CA CYS A 13 52.93 1.25 14.06
C CYS A 13 52.50 1.96 12.76
N LEU A 14 53.44 2.23 11.85
CA LEU A 14 53.12 2.92 10.60
C LEU A 14 52.31 2.02 9.64
N SER A 15 52.61 0.72 9.61
CA SER A 15 51.85 -0.23 8.78
C SER A 15 50.41 -0.41 9.28
N TRP A 16 50.19 -0.34 10.59
CA TRP A 16 48.85 -0.52 11.18
C TRP A 16 47.95 0.70 10.97
N GLY A 17 48.52 1.92 11.00
CA GLY A 17 47.81 3.16 10.69
C GLY A 17 47.36 3.24 9.22
N ILE A 18 48.21 2.83 8.28
CA ILE A 18 47.87 2.80 6.84
C ILE A 18 46.78 1.75 6.57
N GLY A 19 46.85 0.59 7.22
CA GLY A 19 45.83 -0.47 7.09
C GLY A 19 44.43 0.00 7.49
N CYS A 20 44.30 0.68 8.64
CA CYS A 20 43.00 1.18 9.10
C CYS A 20 42.43 2.28 8.21
N LEU A 21 43.29 3.17 7.68
CA LEU A 21 42.89 4.22 6.75
C LEU A 21 42.30 3.64 5.45
N VAL A 22 42.97 2.63 4.87
CA VAL A 22 42.50 1.98 3.63
C VAL A 22 41.17 1.27 3.83
N VAL A 23 41.00 0.53 4.94
CA VAL A 23 39.73 -0.12 5.26
C VAL A 23 38.61 0.90 5.47
N GLY A 24 38.88 2.01 6.15
CA GLY A 24 37.92 3.10 6.33
C GLY A 24 37.46 3.72 5.01
N LEU A 25 38.41 4.02 4.11
CA LEU A 25 38.10 4.57 2.78
C LEU A 25 37.31 3.59 1.91
N ILE A 26 37.63 2.30 1.96
CA ILE A 26 36.86 1.25 1.26
C ILE A 26 35.43 1.19 1.82
N GLY A 27 35.27 1.19 3.14
CA GLY A 27 33.94 1.19 3.77
C GLY A 27 33.08 2.38 3.36
N ILE A 28 33.65 3.59 3.36
CA ILE A 28 32.97 4.80 2.89
C ILE A 28 32.64 4.69 1.40
N GLY A 29 33.55 4.20 0.57
CA GLY A 29 33.33 3.99 -0.86
C GLY A 29 32.17 3.03 -1.14
N ILE A 30 32.06 1.94 -0.37
CA ILE A 30 30.94 0.99 -0.48
C ILE A 30 29.61 1.66 -0.11
N LEU A 31 29.56 2.41 0.99
CA LEU A 31 28.34 3.11 1.41
C LEU A 31 27.88 4.14 0.38
N ILE A 32 28.81 4.91 -0.20
CA ILE A 32 28.51 5.88 -1.26
C ILE A 32 27.99 5.16 -2.51
N ALA A 33 28.66 4.08 -2.94
CA ALA A 33 28.23 3.30 -4.10
C ALA A 33 26.83 2.70 -3.91
N LEU A 34 26.54 2.13 -2.74
CA LEU A 34 25.21 1.62 -2.40
C LEU A 34 24.15 2.73 -2.40
N GLY A 35 24.48 3.90 -1.84
CA GLY A 35 23.61 5.08 -1.87
C GLY A 35 23.29 5.54 -3.30
N ALA A 36 24.31 5.64 -4.16
CA ALA A 36 24.15 6.07 -5.55
C ALA A 36 23.30 5.08 -6.37
N VAL A 37 23.54 3.77 -6.21
CA VAL A 37 22.73 2.72 -6.86
C VAL A 37 21.29 2.74 -6.35
N GLY A 38 21.09 2.95 -5.05
CA GLY A 38 19.76 3.06 -4.45
C GLY A 38 18.97 4.24 -5.02
N VAL A 39 19.58 5.43 -5.09
CA VAL A 39 18.95 6.63 -5.66
C VAL A 39 18.64 6.46 -7.15
N GLY A 40 19.57 5.86 -7.91
CA GLY A 40 19.35 5.58 -9.34
C GLY A 40 18.16 4.65 -9.57
N LYS A 41 18.07 3.55 -8.81
CA LYS A 41 16.94 2.62 -8.87
C LYS A 41 15.63 3.27 -8.45
N LEU A 42 15.64 4.10 -7.40
CA LEU A 42 14.46 4.86 -6.97
C LEU A 42 13.96 5.82 -8.06
N ARG A 43 14.86 6.51 -8.75
CA ARG A 43 14.47 7.41 -9.87
C ARG A 43 13.93 6.64 -11.06
N GLN A 44 14.57 5.54 -11.44
CA GLN A 44 14.07 4.68 -12.52
C GLN A 44 12.72 4.08 -12.17
N TYR A 45 12.53 3.68 -10.91
CA TYR A 45 11.26 3.19 -10.39
C TYR A 45 10.18 4.27 -10.44
N ALA A 46 10.49 5.51 -10.02
CA ALA A 46 9.59 6.65 -10.13
C ALA A 46 9.22 6.98 -11.60
N GLN A 47 10.19 6.92 -12.52
CA GLN A 47 9.94 7.13 -13.96
C GLN A 47 9.07 6.02 -14.55
N ASN A 48 9.31 4.76 -14.18
CA ASN A 48 8.48 3.64 -14.60
C ASN A 48 7.04 3.73 -14.06
N MET A 49 6.81 4.50 -12.98
CA MET A 49 5.47 4.78 -12.47
C MET A 49 4.72 5.86 -13.26
N GLU A 50 5.41 6.69 -14.03
CA GLU A 50 4.78 7.73 -14.86
C GLU A 50 4.07 7.10 -16.07
N ASP A 51 4.63 6.01 -16.63
CA ASP A 51 4.03 5.30 -17.76
C ASP A 51 2.74 4.56 -17.33
N PRO A 52 1.56 4.95 -17.87
CA PRO A 52 0.29 4.34 -17.50
C PRO A 52 0.17 2.87 -17.91
N ALA A 53 0.85 2.43 -18.98
CA ALA A 53 0.79 1.06 -19.45
C ALA A 53 1.58 0.13 -18.52
N ILE A 54 2.80 0.52 -18.16
CA ILE A 54 3.64 -0.22 -17.20
C ILE A 54 2.95 -0.26 -15.83
N ARG A 55 2.44 0.89 -15.36
CA ARG A 55 1.72 0.98 -14.09
C ARG A 55 0.50 0.06 -14.05
N THR A 56 -0.28 0.03 -15.13
CA THR A 56 -1.47 -0.82 -15.23
C THR A 56 -1.09 -2.30 -15.23
N GLN A 57 -0.09 -2.68 -16.03
CA GLN A 57 0.39 -4.06 -16.09
C GLN A 57 0.83 -4.54 -14.70
N ARG A 58 1.68 -3.78 -14.01
CA ARG A 58 2.23 -4.15 -12.70
C ARG A 58 1.16 -4.22 -11.61
N ALA A 59 0.23 -3.29 -11.60
CA ALA A 59 -0.90 -3.33 -10.68
C ALA A 59 -1.81 -4.53 -10.94
N SER A 60 -2.07 -4.88 -12.20
CA SER A 60 -2.82 -6.08 -12.56
C SER A 60 -2.11 -7.35 -12.12
N GLU A 61 -0.79 -7.46 -12.35
CA GLU A 61 0.04 -8.57 -11.88
C GLU A 61 -0.06 -8.73 -10.34
N LEU A 62 0.08 -7.63 -9.60
CA LEU A 62 0.03 -7.61 -8.13
C LEU A 62 -1.36 -7.98 -7.60
N LEU A 63 -2.43 -7.46 -8.21
CA LEU A 63 -3.81 -7.78 -7.83
C LEU A 63 -4.26 -9.18 -8.31
N GLY A 64 -3.44 -9.89 -9.09
CA GLY A 64 -3.85 -11.13 -9.75
C GLY A 64 -5.01 -10.93 -10.73
N ALA A 65 -5.11 -9.75 -11.35
CA ALA A 65 -6.20 -9.36 -12.21
C ALA A 65 -5.88 -9.63 -13.68
N SER A 66 -6.74 -10.38 -14.38
CA SER A 66 -6.67 -10.49 -15.85
C SER A 66 -7.25 -9.25 -16.53
N THR A 67 -8.32 -8.69 -15.96
CA THR A 67 -8.97 -7.45 -16.38
C THR A 67 -9.37 -6.64 -15.16
N LEU A 68 -9.21 -5.32 -15.24
CA LEU A 68 -9.71 -4.41 -14.21
C LEU A 68 -11.23 -4.28 -14.30
N PRO A 69 -11.93 -3.97 -13.19
CA PRO A 69 -13.35 -3.65 -13.22
C PRO A 69 -13.67 -2.53 -14.20
N GLU A 70 -14.87 -2.56 -14.80
CA GLU A 70 -15.25 -1.60 -15.84
C GLU A 70 -15.12 -0.15 -15.35
N GLY A 71 -14.52 0.70 -16.18
CA GLY A 71 -14.30 2.12 -15.89
C GLY A 71 -13.15 2.40 -14.92
N TYR A 72 -12.60 1.40 -14.22
CA TYR A 72 -11.47 1.60 -13.32
C TYR A 72 -10.14 1.63 -14.06
N LYS A 73 -9.28 2.55 -13.62
CA LYS A 73 -7.92 2.73 -14.14
C LYS A 73 -6.95 2.87 -12.98
N VAL A 74 -5.70 2.45 -13.20
CA VAL A 74 -4.66 2.50 -12.18
C VAL A 74 -4.08 3.91 -12.11
N VAL A 75 -4.30 4.57 -10.97
CA VAL A 75 -3.77 5.91 -10.69
C VAL A 75 -2.45 5.84 -9.93
N VAL A 76 -2.36 4.91 -8.97
CA VAL A 76 -1.13 4.69 -8.20
C VAL A 76 -0.83 3.21 -8.15
N TYR A 77 0.44 2.89 -8.34
CA TYR A 77 1.05 1.61 -8.04
C TYR A 77 2.28 1.90 -7.22
N LEU A 78 2.50 1.16 -6.15
CA LEU A 78 3.72 1.19 -5.35
C LEU A 78 3.97 -0.21 -4.82
N ASP A 79 5.18 -0.68 -5.00
CA ASP A 79 5.68 -1.97 -4.55
C ASP A 79 7.07 -1.73 -3.95
N VAL A 80 7.13 -1.83 -2.63
CA VAL A 80 8.37 -1.81 -1.86
C VAL A 80 8.63 -3.25 -1.43
N PRO A 81 9.55 -3.96 -2.11
CA PRO A 81 9.80 -5.36 -1.87
C PRO A 81 9.98 -5.68 -0.38
N MET A 82 9.33 -6.75 0.07
CA MET A 82 9.33 -7.24 1.46
C MET A 82 8.64 -6.34 2.50
N LEU A 83 8.21 -5.14 2.14
CA LEU A 83 7.64 -4.17 3.08
C LEU A 83 6.15 -3.91 2.82
N ALA A 84 5.83 -3.37 1.65
CA ALA A 84 4.53 -2.78 1.38
C ALA A 84 4.19 -2.80 -0.11
N GLU A 85 2.92 -3.01 -0.40
CA GLU A 85 2.32 -2.97 -1.73
C GLU A 85 1.07 -2.09 -1.64
N LEU A 86 0.89 -1.19 -2.59
CA LEU A 86 -0.22 -0.26 -2.69
C LEU A 86 -0.68 -0.12 -4.14
N VAL A 87 -1.96 -0.31 -4.37
CA VAL A 87 -2.61 -0.02 -5.65
C VAL A 87 -3.81 0.89 -5.41
N ILE A 88 -3.94 1.94 -6.21
CA ILE A 88 -5.11 2.82 -6.22
C ILE A 88 -5.75 2.78 -7.60
N LEU A 89 -6.97 2.28 -7.64
CA LEU A 89 -7.84 2.30 -8.81
C LEU A 89 -8.84 3.45 -8.68
N SER A 90 -9.16 4.09 -9.81
CA SER A 90 -10.12 5.19 -9.88
C SER A 90 -10.89 5.16 -11.19
N THR A 91 -12.14 5.63 -11.17
CA THR A 91 -12.93 5.83 -12.40
C THR A 91 -12.56 7.07 -13.21
N SER A 92 -11.66 7.91 -12.69
CA SER A 92 -11.15 9.09 -13.39
C SER A 92 -9.62 9.13 -13.35
N GLU A 93 -9.03 9.42 -14.52
CA GLU A 93 -7.59 9.60 -14.70
C GLU A 93 -7.09 10.95 -14.20
N LYS A 94 -7.99 11.93 -14.04
CA LYS A 94 -7.59 13.27 -13.65
C LYS A 94 -7.13 13.25 -12.20
N ARG A 95 -5.81 13.26 -12.04
CA ARG A 95 -5.16 13.69 -10.80
C ARG A 95 -5.58 15.14 -10.62
N THR A 96 -6.59 15.35 -9.78
CA THR A 96 -7.10 16.70 -9.58
C THR A 96 -6.10 17.39 -8.68
N GLU A 97 -5.39 18.39 -9.19
CA GLU A 97 -4.46 19.14 -8.37
C GLU A 97 -5.25 20.18 -7.54
N THR A 98 -4.83 20.42 -6.30
CA THR A 98 -5.29 21.58 -5.54
C THR A 98 -4.82 22.87 -6.23
N ALA A 99 -5.33 24.03 -5.79
CA ALA A 99 -4.77 25.32 -6.19
C ALA A 99 -3.27 25.48 -5.84
N SER A 100 -2.73 24.63 -4.96
CA SER A 100 -1.31 24.54 -4.60
C SER A 100 -0.51 23.52 -5.43
N GLY A 101 -1.12 22.87 -6.42
CA GLY A 101 -0.45 21.85 -7.25
C GLY A 101 -0.32 20.47 -6.58
N GLU A 102 -1.00 20.24 -5.45
CA GLU A 102 -0.92 18.96 -4.75
C GLU A 102 -1.94 17.97 -5.31
N PRO A 103 -1.54 16.71 -5.59
CA PRO A 103 -2.44 15.73 -6.15
C PRO A 103 -3.53 15.32 -5.15
N VAL A 104 -4.78 15.70 -5.45
CA VAL A 104 -5.97 15.19 -4.77
C VAL A 104 -6.29 13.82 -5.34
N LEU A 105 -5.71 12.80 -4.72
CA LEU A 105 -5.96 11.40 -5.05
C LEU A 105 -7.44 11.01 -4.92
N LEU A 106 -8.25 11.82 -4.22
CA LEU A 106 -9.62 11.51 -3.84
C LEU A 106 -10.72 12.43 -4.41
N ALA A 107 -10.43 13.21 -5.45
CA ALA A 107 -11.45 14.04 -6.09
C ALA A 107 -12.46 13.21 -6.93
N ASN A 108 -12.13 11.95 -7.18
CA ASN A 108 -12.89 11.06 -8.05
C ASN A 108 -14.08 10.44 -7.31
N GLN A 109 -15.15 10.16 -8.05
CA GLN A 109 -16.41 9.67 -7.47
C GLN A 109 -16.27 8.26 -6.92
N ARG A 110 -15.45 7.39 -7.52
CA ARG A 110 -15.29 5.99 -7.09
C ARG A 110 -13.83 5.55 -7.15
N MET A 111 -13.34 4.97 -6.06
CA MET A 111 -11.94 4.58 -5.90
C MET A 111 -11.78 3.32 -5.09
N PHE A 112 -10.77 2.54 -5.41
CA PHE A 112 -10.40 1.35 -4.64
C PHE A 112 -8.93 1.43 -4.26
N HIS A 113 -8.64 1.38 -2.97
CA HIS A 113 -7.29 1.31 -2.44
C HIS A 113 -7.03 -0.11 -1.96
N PHE A 114 -6.01 -0.75 -2.52
CA PHE A 114 -5.51 -2.03 -2.05
C PHE A 114 -4.17 -1.82 -1.35
N PHE A 115 -4.04 -2.38 -0.16
CA PHE A 115 -2.84 -2.39 0.65
C PHE A 115 -2.45 -3.83 0.96
N SER A 116 -1.18 -4.18 0.78
CA SER A 116 -0.63 -5.48 1.17
C SER A 116 0.67 -5.26 1.93
N LEU A 117 0.68 -5.54 3.23
CA LEU A 117 1.77 -5.15 4.12
C LEU A 117 2.15 -6.30 5.03
N ARG A 118 3.43 -6.37 5.38
CA ARG A 118 3.88 -7.28 6.42
C ARG A 118 3.25 -6.88 7.75
N ALA A 119 2.53 -7.80 8.38
CA ALA A 119 1.82 -7.53 9.63
C ALA A 119 1.93 -8.72 10.57
N GLY A 120 2.25 -8.44 11.84
CA GLY A 120 2.19 -9.46 12.89
C GLY A 120 0.78 -10.03 13.06
N SER A 121 0.66 -11.19 13.70
CA SER A 121 -0.63 -11.82 14.03
C SER A 121 -1.59 -10.83 14.70
N ASP A 122 -1.08 -10.04 15.64
CA ASP A 122 -1.90 -9.14 16.45
C ASP A 122 -2.54 -8.04 15.61
N LYS A 123 -1.83 -7.54 14.59
CA LYS A 123 -2.35 -6.51 13.67
C LYS A 123 -3.37 -7.06 12.69
N ARG A 124 -3.19 -8.31 12.25
CA ARG A 124 -4.16 -9.00 11.40
C ARG A 124 -5.44 -9.28 12.18
N GLU A 125 -5.30 -9.75 13.41
CA GLU A 125 -6.40 -10.00 14.32
C GLU A 125 -7.15 -8.71 14.68
N GLU A 126 -6.44 -7.63 14.98
CA GLU A 126 -7.02 -6.30 15.19
C GLU A 126 -7.85 -5.83 13.98
N LEU A 127 -7.33 -6.02 12.75
CA LEU A 127 -8.05 -5.69 11.52
C LEU A 127 -9.32 -6.54 11.34
N ARG A 128 -9.23 -7.86 11.59
CA ARG A 128 -10.36 -8.79 11.54
C ARG A 128 -11.47 -8.34 12.50
N ARG A 129 -11.11 -8.11 13.77
CA ARG A 129 -12.01 -7.64 14.82
C ARG A 129 -12.64 -6.29 14.50
N TYR A 130 -11.92 -5.39 13.84
CA TYR A 130 -12.45 -4.11 13.39
C TYR A 130 -13.51 -4.27 12.30
N ILE A 131 -13.25 -5.10 11.28
CA ILE A 131 -14.23 -5.41 10.22
C ILE A 131 -15.47 -6.11 10.79
N GLU A 132 -15.27 -6.97 11.78
CA GLU A 132 -16.35 -7.61 12.53
C GLU A 132 -17.06 -6.65 13.52
N GLY A 133 -16.58 -5.41 13.65
CA GLY A 133 -17.18 -4.40 14.53
C GLY A 133 -17.04 -4.72 16.02
N GLU A 134 -16.09 -5.56 16.40
CA GLU A 134 -15.75 -5.83 17.81
C GLU A 134 -14.93 -4.70 18.44
N VAL A 135 -14.24 -3.90 17.61
CA VAL A 135 -13.47 -2.73 18.02
C VAL A 135 -13.85 -1.53 17.15
N GLU A 136 -13.81 -0.32 17.71
CA GLU A 136 -14.20 0.92 17.02
C GLU A 136 -13.09 1.51 16.14
N SER A 137 -11.85 1.08 16.34
CA SER A 137 -10.70 1.53 15.56
C SER A 137 -9.68 0.39 15.42
N ALA A 138 -8.92 0.45 14.33
CA ALA A 138 -7.72 -0.34 14.15
C ALA A 138 -6.54 0.59 13.86
N SER A 139 -5.48 0.47 14.65
CA SER A 139 -4.22 1.18 14.49
C SER A 139 -3.56 0.92 13.13
N PHE A 140 -3.98 -0.13 12.41
CA PHE A 140 -3.61 -0.37 11.03
C PHE A 140 -3.86 0.87 10.14
N PHE A 141 -4.99 1.55 10.31
CA PHE A 141 -5.38 2.70 9.49
C PHE A 141 -4.58 3.98 9.82
N GLU A 142 -4.13 4.10 11.08
CA GLU A 142 -3.32 5.24 11.53
C GLU A 142 -1.99 5.32 10.78
N ASN A 143 -1.38 4.17 10.47
CA ASN A 143 -0.12 4.10 9.69
C ASN A 143 -0.27 4.64 8.26
N PHE A 144 -1.48 4.56 7.69
CA PHE A 144 -1.80 5.10 6.35
C PHE A 144 -2.34 6.52 6.41
N LYS A 145 -2.47 7.10 7.62
CA LYS A 145 -3.11 8.39 7.86
C LYS A 145 -4.51 8.47 7.23
N LEU A 146 -5.16 7.31 7.11
CA LEU A 146 -6.54 7.16 6.67
C LEU A 146 -7.40 7.16 7.93
N HIS A 147 -8.11 8.26 8.15
CA HIS A 147 -9.03 8.35 9.28
C HIS A 147 -10.43 8.13 8.74
N THR A 148 -11.02 6.98 9.07
CA THR A 148 -12.41 6.69 8.72
C THR A 148 -13.29 6.96 9.94
N ARG A 149 -14.38 7.70 9.74
CA ARG A 149 -15.42 7.90 10.74
C ARG A 149 -16.70 7.27 10.21
N SER A 150 -17.08 6.13 10.79
CA SER A 150 -18.36 5.49 10.49
C SER A 150 -19.49 6.28 11.15
N GLU A 151 -20.44 6.77 10.35
CA GLU A 151 -21.69 7.33 10.86
C GLU A 151 -22.74 6.24 11.00
N GLN A 152 -22.74 5.27 10.08
CA GLN A 152 -23.70 4.17 10.07
C GLN A 152 -23.08 2.93 9.40
N LEU A 153 -23.20 1.78 10.05
CA LEU A 153 -22.91 0.49 9.42
C LEU A 153 -24.11 0.08 8.55
N LEU A 154 -23.85 -0.20 7.27
CA LEU A 154 -24.87 -0.59 6.28
C LEU A 154 -24.96 -2.10 6.10
N GLY A 155 -23.83 -2.79 6.24
CA GLY A 155 -23.78 -4.25 6.10
C GLY A 155 -22.40 -4.79 6.43
N ARG A 156 -22.33 -6.10 6.64
CA ARG A 156 -21.07 -6.85 6.76
C ARG A 156 -21.27 -8.27 6.27
N GLY A 157 -20.19 -8.93 5.90
CA GLY A 157 -20.26 -10.33 5.49
C GLY A 157 -18.89 -10.89 5.18
N ALA A 158 -18.91 -12.11 4.65
CA ALA A 158 -17.74 -12.78 4.13
C ALA A 158 -18.12 -13.56 2.88
N PHE A 159 -17.15 -13.73 1.98
CA PHE A 159 -17.28 -14.61 0.82
C PHE A 159 -15.95 -15.35 0.58
N GLU A 160 -16.06 -16.54 0.01
CA GLU A 160 -14.90 -17.32 -0.40
C GLU A 160 -14.68 -17.13 -1.90
N LEU A 161 -13.46 -16.74 -2.27
CA LEU A 161 -12.99 -16.76 -3.65
C LEU A 161 -11.89 -17.83 -3.78
N PRO A 162 -11.58 -18.31 -5.00
CA PRO A 162 -10.53 -19.31 -5.18
C PRO A 162 -9.20 -18.90 -4.52
N GLY A 163 -8.78 -19.66 -3.51
CA GLY A 163 -7.52 -19.45 -2.78
C GLY A 163 -7.54 -18.37 -1.69
N GLN A 164 -8.68 -17.70 -1.43
CA GLN A 164 -8.73 -16.58 -0.49
C GLN A 164 -10.09 -16.43 0.20
N GLN A 165 -10.06 -16.04 1.47
CA GLN A 165 -11.25 -15.68 2.23
C GLN A 165 -11.32 -14.16 2.35
N LEU A 166 -12.49 -13.58 2.06
CA LEU A 166 -12.71 -12.15 2.21
C LEU A 166 -13.74 -11.88 3.28
N SER A 167 -13.46 -10.91 4.14
CA SER A 167 -14.41 -10.30 5.06
C SER A 167 -14.60 -8.85 4.68
N TRP A 168 -15.81 -8.33 4.80
CA TRP A 168 -16.12 -6.96 4.43
C TRP A 168 -17.08 -6.30 5.41
N ALA A 169 -16.96 -4.98 5.52
CA ALA A 169 -17.86 -4.12 6.27
C ALA A 169 -18.11 -2.83 5.48
N ALA A 170 -19.38 -2.56 5.21
CA ALA A 170 -19.84 -1.41 4.44
C ALA A 170 -20.42 -0.34 5.37
N HIS A 171 -20.00 0.89 5.18
CA HIS A 171 -20.33 2.02 6.02
C HIS A 171 -20.79 3.22 5.19
N ARG A 172 -21.69 4.00 5.77
CA ARG A 172 -21.85 5.42 5.45
C ARG A 172 -21.01 6.20 6.46
N GLY A 173 -20.25 7.16 5.97
CA GLY A 173 -19.49 8.03 6.84
C GLY A 173 -18.51 8.91 6.09
N THR A 174 -17.39 9.22 6.75
CA THR A 174 -16.37 10.11 6.21
C THR A 174 -14.98 9.49 6.20
N ILE A 175 -14.23 9.79 5.14
CA ILE A 175 -12.82 9.46 5.04
C ILE A 175 -12.05 10.78 5.06
N THR A 176 -11.13 10.92 6.01
CA THR A 176 -10.20 12.04 6.11
C THR A 176 -8.79 11.57 5.78
N THR A 177 -8.09 12.34 4.94
CA THR A 177 -6.70 12.08 4.55
C THR A 177 -5.72 13.05 5.17
N GLU A 178 -4.43 12.88 4.84
CA GLU A 178 -3.34 13.78 5.25
C GLU A 178 -3.63 15.26 4.96
N SER A 179 -4.27 15.57 3.83
CA SER A 179 -4.64 16.95 3.48
C SER A 179 -5.79 17.50 4.33
N ARG A 180 -6.26 16.74 5.33
CA ARG A 180 -7.39 17.03 6.22
C ARG A 180 -8.70 17.29 5.49
N ARG A 181 -8.81 16.86 4.23
CA ARG A 181 -10.07 16.94 3.49
C ARG A 181 -10.95 15.77 3.92
N GLU A 182 -12.11 16.11 4.45
CA GLU A 182 -13.15 15.15 4.79
C GLU A 182 -14.01 14.85 3.56
N LEU A 183 -14.17 13.58 3.23
CA LEU A 183 -14.97 13.12 2.10
C LEU A 183 -16.12 12.28 2.63
N LYS A 184 -17.34 12.77 2.39
CA LYS A 184 -18.58 12.08 2.75
C LYS A 184 -18.96 11.09 1.66
N GLY A 185 -19.35 9.88 2.04
CA GLY A 185 -19.72 8.86 1.07
C GLY A 185 -20.04 7.50 1.67
N LEU A 186 -20.02 6.52 0.80
CA LEU A 186 -20.07 5.10 1.14
C LEU A 186 -18.65 4.55 1.04
N TYR A 187 -18.25 3.74 2.01
CA TYR A 187 -17.02 2.98 1.91
C TYR A 187 -17.20 1.57 2.42
N THR A 188 -16.45 0.67 1.81
CA THR A 188 -16.36 -0.73 2.24
C THR A 188 -14.91 -1.07 2.51
N LEU A 189 -14.70 -1.60 3.70
CA LEU A 189 -13.44 -2.18 4.13
C LEU A 189 -13.49 -3.66 3.78
N ILE A 190 -12.41 -4.17 3.20
CA ILE A 190 -12.32 -5.54 2.70
C ILE A 190 -11.01 -6.11 3.21
N SER A 191 -11.02 -7.12 4.08
CA SER A 191 -9.81 -7.85 4.41
C SER A 191 -9.75 -9.14 3.59
N THR A 192 -8.57 -9.45 3.07
CA THR A 192 -8.32 -10.69 2.34
C THR A 192 -7.31 -11.53 3.11
N GLU A 193 -7.72 -12.73 3.46
CA GLU A 193 -6.87 -13.72 4.11
C GLU A 193 -6.37 -14.74 3.07
N CYS A 194 -5.05 -14.86 2.97
CA CYS A 194 -4.39 -15.84 2.11
C CYS A 194 -3.85 -16.99 2.97
N ARG A 195 -4.22 -18.22 2.61
CA ARG A 195 -3.77 -19.43 3.35
C ARG A 195 -2.26 -19.63 3.24
N ASP A 196 -1.69 -19.32 2.07
CA ASP A 196 -0.28 -19.60 1.76
C ASP A 196 0.68 -18.49 2.20
N ASP A 197 0.17 -17.29 2.50
CA ASP A 197 0.98 -16.17 2.99
C ASP A 197 0.29 -15.46 4.15
N PRO A 198 0.32 -16.09 5.34
CA PRO A 198 -0.24 -15.51 6.56
C PRO A 198 0.62 -14.37 7.12
N SER A 199 1.76 -14.05 6.51
CA SER A 199 2.68 -13.01 7.02
C SER A 199 2.27 -11.59 6.63
N ARG A 200 1.28 -11.47 5.74
CA ARG A 200 0.82 -10.19 5.20
C ARG A 200 -0.65 -9.93 5.51
N ALA A 201 -0.95 -8.71 5.93
CA ALA A 201 -2.30 -8.17 5.96
C ALA A 201 -2.62 -7.57 4.58
N ARG A 202 -3.76 -7.97 4.01
CA ARG A 202 -4.28 -7.41 2.76
C ARG A 202 -5.59 -6.70 3.06
N LEU A 203 -5.67 -5.42 2.71
CA LEU A 203 -6.82 -4.55 2.95
C LEU A 203 -7.20 -3.82 1.67
N GLY A 204 -8.45 -3.97 1.26
CA GLY A 204 -9.15 -3.13 0.30
C GLY A 204 -9.97 -2.05 1.01
N VAL A 205 -9.98 -0.84 0.46
CA VAL A 205 -10.93 0.22 0.81
C VAL A 205 -11.59 0.67 -0.48
N TRP A 206 -12.86 0.30 -0.67
CA TRP A 206 -13.66 0.70 -1.82
C TRP A 206 -14.57 1.86 -1.43
N PHE A 207 -14.39 3.02 -2.03
CA PHE A 207 -15.09 4.25 -1.66
C PHE A 207 -15.86 4.84 -2.85
N GLU A 208 -17.07 5.33 -2.56
CA GLU A 208 -17.88 6.15 -3.44
C GLU A 208 -18.30 7.44 -2.72
N ARG A 209 -17.94 8.58 -3.31
CA ARG A 209 -18.22 9.90 -2.74
C ARG A 209 -19.66 10.33 -3.04
N PHE A 210 -20.34 10.91 -2.06
CA PHE A 210 -21.57 11.64 -2.34
C PHE A 210 -21.28 12.95 -3.09
N SER A 211 -22.10 13.25 -4.09
CA SER A 211 -22.05 14.54 -4.76
C SER A 211 -22.47 15.64 -3.80
N ASP A 212 -21.68 16.71 -3.68
CA ASP A 212 -22.04 17.88 -2.87
C ASP A 212 -23.34 18.55 -3.37
N ALA A 213 -23.71 18.33 -4.64
CA ALA A 213 -24.89 18.90 -5.28
C ALA A 213 -26.18 18.12 -5.02
N VAL A 214 -26.10 16.86 -4.56
CA VAL A 214 -27.27 16.00 -4.34
C VAL A 214 -27.15 15.35 -2.97
N PRO A 215 -27.91 15.81 -1.96
CA PRO A 215 -27.90 15.18 -0.65
C PRO A 215 -28.35 13.73 -0.77
N PRO A 216 -27.77 12.80 0.02
CA PRO A 216 -28.12 11.40 -0.08
C PRO A 216 -29.60 11.21 0.30
N PRO A 217 -30.36 10.42 -0.46
CA PRO A 217 -31.78 10.18 -0.16
C PRO A 217 -31.94 9.51 1.22
N ALA A 218 -33.10 9.77 1.85
CA ALA A 218 -33.44 9.25 3.18
C ALA A 218 -33.54 7.71 3.22
N GLY A 219 -33.89 7.09 2.09
CA GLY A 219 -33.66 5.67 1.83
C GLY A 219 -32.44 5.52 0.94
N LEU A 220 -31.35 5.00 1.48
CA LEU A 220 -30.13 4.75 0.71
C LEU A 220 -30.34 3.50 -0.13
N ASP A 221 -30.62 3.67 -1.42
CA ASP A 221 -30.45 2.59 -2.38
C ASP A 221 -28.95 2.32 -2.52
N VAL A 222 -28.51 1.15 -2.07
CA VAL A 222 -27.10 0.74 -2.10
C VAL A 222 -26.76 -0.06 -3.36
N ALA A 223 -27.76 -0.44 -4.18
CA ALA A 223 -27.54 -1.31 -5.33
C ALA A 223 -26.45 -0.76 -6.28
N GLY A 224 -25.48 -1.60 -6.63
CA GLY A 224 -24.36 -1.24 -7.50
C GLY A 224 -23.34 -0.26 -6.89
N THR A 225 -23.45 0.05 -5.60
CA THR A 225 -22.48 0.88 -4.86
C THR A 225 -21.49 0.00 -4.08
N PRO A 226 -20.43 0.58 -3.48
CA PRO A 226 -19.57 -0.15 -2.57
C PRO A 226 -20.29 -0.78 -1.38
N ALA A 227 -21.54 -0.39 -1.06
CA ALA A 227 -22.30 -0.96 0.05
C ALA A 227 -23.25 -2.11 -0.36
N ASP A 228 -23.32 -2.48 -1.64
CA ASP A 228 -24.12 -3.62 -2.11
C ASP A 228 -23.30 -4.92 -2.08
N PRO A 229 -23.72 -5.94 -1.31
CA PRO A 229 -23.02 -7.22 -1.23
C PRO A 229 -22.72 -7.86 -2.59
N ALA A 230 -23.69 -7.82 -3.53
CA ALA A 230 -23.53 -8.43 -4.85
C ALA A 230 -22.51 -7.65 -5.69
N ALA A 231 -22.52 -6.31 -5.57
CA ALA A 231 -21.54 -5.46 -6.23
C ALA A 231 -20.12 -5.65 -5.64
N ILE A 232 -19.99 -5.83 -4.32
CA ILE A 232 -18.71 -6.11 -3.65
C ILE A 232 -18.14 -7.44 -4.14
N GLU A 233 -18.95 -8.49 -4.17
CA GLU A 233 -18.51 -9.80 -4.66
C GLU A 233 -18.09 -9.73 -6.13
N ALA A 234 -18.92 -9.14 -6.99
CA ALA A 234 -18.61 -8.99 -8.41
C ALA A 234 -17.34 -8.16 -8.65
N PHE A 235 -17.14 -7.08 -7.89
CA PHE A 235 -15.95 -6.24 -7.97
C PHE A 235 -14.69 -7.00 -7.51
N MET A 236 -14.77 -7.71 -6.39
CA MET A 236 -13.63 -8.47 -5.85
C MET A 236 -13.30 -9.73 -6.66
N ALA A 237 -14.25 -10.28 -7.41
CA ALA A 237 -14.01 -11.43 -8.31
C ALA A 237 -13.00 -11.13 -9.44
N HIS A 238 -12.69 -9.86 -9.70
CA HIS A 238 -11.62 -9.46 -10.61
C HIS A 238 -10.21 -9.68 -10.05
N PHE A 239 -10.07 -9.93 -8.75
CA PHE A 239 -8.78 -9.90 -8.05
C PHE A 239 -8.46 -11.20 -7.33
N ALA A 240 -7.21 -11.64 -7.49
CA ALA A 240 -6.63 -12.77 -6.79
C ALA A 240 -5.27 -12.35 -6.15
N PRO A 241 -5.27 -11.44 -5.16
CA PRO A 241 -4.04 -10.93 -4.55
C PRO A 241 -3.31 -11.95 -3.66
N CYS A 242 -3.87 -13.16 -3.51
CA CYS A 242 -3.20 -14.29 -2.90
C CYS A 242 -2.42 -15.05 -3.99
N PRO A 243 -1.08 -14.94 -4.04
CA PRO A 243 -0.30 -15.71 -4.99
C PRO A 243 -0.58 -17.19 -4.76
N HIS A 244 -0.97 -17.89 -5.81
CA HIS A 244 -0.98 -19.35 -5.78
C HIS A 244 0.48 -19.77 -5.69
N SER A 245 0.88 -20.42 -4.59
CA SER A 245 2.14 -21.15 -4.62
C SER A 245 1.99 -22.19 -5.73
N PRO A 246 2.82 -22.19 -6.79
CA PRO A 246 2.84 -23.36 -7.66
C PRO A 246 3.16 -24.59 -6.79
N PRO A 247 2.48 -25.72 -7.01
CA PRO A 247 2.70 -26.95 -6.25
C PRO A 247 4.15 -27.43 -6.33
#